data_AF-A0A220MDB4-F1
#
_entry.id   AF-A0A220MDB4-F1
#
_cell.length_a   1.000
_cell.length_b   1.000
_cell.length_c   1.000
_cell.angle_alpha   90.00
_cell.angle_beta   90.00
_cell.angle_gamma   90.00
#
_symmetry.space_group_name_H-M   'P 1'
#
loop_
_entity.id
_entity.type
_entity.pdbx_description
1 polymer ?
#
loop_
_entity_poly.entity_id
_entity_poly.type
_entity_poly.pdbx_seq_one_letter_code
_entity_poly.pdbx_strand_id
1 'polypeptide(L)'
;MNFARMNSKLILSFALLMSVVFSSQSIGHAEDQYTEDLIPEMTSANSPSGVVNQSSIYTKGEYNVDYYGWMAFNNKIDLYDGWFVQRGSSTGWLSYQFTEPKQIEKYTITARSYRNDVIKEWPKDWTFEGYDQNLSEWIILDKRVGITDWSPEEKKEFTFANSNKYSLYRINITASNDGIYMGFGEMEMMEKKTNDPDPDPKPEPTGDNALLVIKMISGLEKEFELTASEVKDFIDWYNGRADGRGKETYMFDKDFNKGPFTSRKDYVSFSKIQSFEVMEYTK
;
A
#
# COMPACT_ATOMS: atom_id res chain seq x y z
N MET A 1 28.67 41.82 77.73
CA MET A 1 29.24 40.48 77.52
C MET A 1 28.22 39.65 76.76
N ASN A 2 28.59 39.27 75.54
CA ASN A 2 28.08 38.27 74.62
C ASN A 2 26.80 37.42 74.88
N PHE A 3 26.16 37.21 73.73
CA PHE A 3 25.44 36.04 73.20
C PHE A 3 23.90 36.02 73.20
N ALA A 4 23.44 35.71 71.98
CA ALA A 4 22.11 35.76 71.42
C ALA A 4 21.17 34.65 71.92
N ARG A 5 19.86 34.87 71.72
CA ARG A 5 18.94 33.79 71.38
C ARG A 5 17.76 34.29 70.54
N MET A 6 17.60 33.65 69.38
CA MET A 6 16.48 33.71 68.45
C MET A 6 15.12 33.48 69.14
N ASN A 7 14.05 34.02 68.55
CA ASN A 7 12.83 33.25 68.27
C ASN A 7 12.06 33.85 67.08
N SER A 8 11.86 32.99 66.09
CA SER A 8 11.40 33.21 64.73
C SER A 8 9.88 33.45 64.62
N LYS A 9 9.48 34.40 63.77
CA LYS A 9 8.09 34.59 63.36
C LYS A 9 7.78 33.78 62.10
N LEU A 10 6.61 33.13 62.12
CA LEU A 10 5.91 32.45 61.04
C LEU A 10 5.91 33.24 59.72
N ILE A 11 6.14 32.55 58.60
CA ILE A 11 5.60 32.94 57.29
C ILE A 11 5.02 31.68 56.63
N LEU A 12 3.75 31.79 56.22
CA LEU A 12 2.96 30.76 55.52
C LEU A 12 3.65 30.34 54.21
N SER A 13 3.74 29.02 54.00
CA SER A 13 4.23 28.43 52.75
C SER A 13 3.03 28.14 51.84
N PHE A 14 2.98 28.78 50.67
CA PHE A 14 2.03 28.47 49.58
C PHE A 14 2.77 27.60 48.56
N ALA A 15 2.54 26.30 48.56
CA ALA A 15 3.11 25.38 47.57
C ALA A 15 2.18 25.34 46.35
N LEU A 16 2.60 25.98 45.26
CA LEU A 16 1.96 25.84 43.95
C LEU A 16 2.44 24.52 43.31
N LEU A 17 1.65 23.47 43.42
CA LEU A 17 1.85 22.22 42.69
C LEU A 17 1.52 22.47 41.21
N MET A 18 2.54 22.78 40.39
CA MET A 18 2.44 22.62 38.94
C MET A 18 2.51 21.13 38.63
N SER A 19 1.36 20.50 38.47
CA SER A 19 1.23 19.22 37.78
C SER A 19 1.65 19.42 36.32
N VAL A 20 2.85 18.97 35.97
CA VAL A 20 3.25 18.80 34.57
C VAL A 20 2.43 17.63 34.04
N VAL A 21 1.33 17.95 33.37
CA VAL A 21 0.67 16.99 32.49
C VAL A 21 1.61 16.86 31.29
N PHE A 22 2.46 15.83 31.31
CA PHE A 22 2.97 15.29 30.06
C PHE A 22 1.75 14.70 29.36
N SER A 23 1.09 15.50 28.52
CA SER A 23 0.31 14.92 27.44
C SER A 23 1.34 14.13 26.65
N SER A 24 1.31 12.80 26.78
CA SER A 24 1.83 11.95 25.72
C SER A 24 1.17 12.48 24.46
N GLN A 25 1.91 13.22 23.63
CA GLN A 25 1.58 13.29 22.24
C GLN A 25 1.64 11.83 21.82
N SER A 26 0.46 11.22 21.77
CA SER A 26 0.21 10.12 20.87
C SER A 26 0.71 10.65 19.53
N ILE A 27 1.94 10.28 19.17
CA ILE A 27 2.29 10.15 17.77
C ILE A 27 1.38 9.01 17.34
N GLY A 28 0.14 9.36 17.00
CA GLY A 28 -0.73 8.46 16.28
C GLY A 28 0.03 8.19 15.00
N HIS A 29 0.69 7.04 14.92
CA HIS A 29 1.03 6.49 13.62
C HIS A 29 -0.29 6.45 12.87
N ALA A 30 -0.40 7.26 11.80
CA ALA A 30 -1.53 7.15 10.90
C ALA A 30 -1.65 5.66 10.54
N GLU A 31 -2.84 5.07 10.73
CA GLU A 31 -3.07 3.69 10.31
C GLU A 31 -2.75 3.57 8.84
N ASP A 32 -2.00 2.52 8.48
CA ASP A 32 -1.66 2.23 7.09
C ASP A 32 -2.95 2.18 6.26
N GLN A 33 -3.02 3.03 5.25
CA GLN A 33 -4.13 3.07 4.31
C GLN A 33 -3.80 2.18 3.12
N TYR A 34 -4.83 1.57 2.52
CA TYR A 34 -4.69 0.71 1.36
C TYR A 34 -5.64 1.15 0.23
N THR A 35 -5.32 0.78 -1.01
CA THR A 35 -6.24 0.95 -2.15
C THR A 35 -7.50 0.11 -1.94
N GLU A 36 -8.49 0.30 -2.81
CA GLU A 36 -9.50 -0.74 -3.02
C GLU A 36 -8.85 -2.00 -3.65
N ASP A 37 -9.64 -3.05 -3.85
CA ASP A 37 -9.19 -4.22 -4.61
C ASP A 37 -8.72 -3.82 -6.02
N LEU A 38 -7.54 -4.30 -6.38
CA LEU A 38 -6.92 -4.06 -7.68
C LEU A 38 -7.29 -5.13 -8.71
N ILE A 39 -7.89 -6.23 -8.28
CA ILE A 39 -8.44 -7.25 -9.18
C ILE A 39 -9.83 -6.77 -9.61
N PRO A 40 -10.13 -6.67 -10.91
CA PRO A 40 -11.47 -6.31 -11.36
C PRO A 40 -12.44 -7.47 -11.10
N GLU A 41 -13.74 -7.17 -11.03
CA GLU A 41 -14.79 -8.18 -10.92
C GLU A 41 -14.71 -9.18 -12.10
N MET A 42 -14.19 -10.38 -11.83
CA MET A 42 -13.94 -11.39 -12.84
C MET A 42 -15.22 -12.09 -13.27
N THR A 43 -15.35 -12.33 -14.57
CA THR A 43 -16.48 -13.08 -15.17
C THR A 43 -16.04 -14.36 -15.87
N SER A 44 -14.72 -14.54 -16.02
CA SER A 44 -14.07 -15.73 -16.57
C SER A 44 -12.61 -15.76 -16.13
N ALA A 45 -11.84 -16.75 -16.56
CA ALA A 45 -10.41 -16.84 -16.24
C ALA A 45 -9.55 -15.68 -16.79
N ASN A 46 -10.05 -14.84 -17.70
CA ASN A 46 -9.27 -13.78 -18.32
C ASN A 46 -10.06 -12.49 -18.63
N SER A 47 -11.28 -12.37 -18.11
CA SER A 47 -12.16 -11.23 -18.37
C SER A 47 -12.64 -10.64 -17.04
N PRO A 48 -12.65 -9.31 -16.87
CA PRO A 48 -12.43 -8.28 -17.91
C PRO A 48 -10.95 -7.93 -18.17
N SER A 49 -10.03 -8.30 -17.27
CA SER A 49 -8.59 -8.08 -17.43
C SER A 49 -7.82 -9.07 -16.55
N GLY A 50 -6.52 -9.23 -16.83
CA GLY A 50 -5.65 -10.17 -16.13
C GLY A 50 -5.93 -11.64 -16.46
N VAL A 51 -5.23 -12.54 -15.78
CA VAL A 51 -5.37 -13.99 -15.99
C VAL A 51 -5.39 -14.72 -14.64
N VAL A 52 -6.42 -15.53 -14.42
CA VAL A 52 -6.55 -16.42 -13.28
C VAL A 52 -6.08 -17.82 -13.67
N ASN A 53 -5.13 -18.36 -12.91
CA ASN A 53 -4.72 -19.77 -13.01
C ASN A 53 -4.82 -20.44 -11.64
N GLN A 54 -5.00 -21.76 -11.65
CA GLN A 54 -5.27 -22.55 -10.44
C GLN A 54 -4.69 -23.96 -10.55
N SER A 55 -4.47 -24.61 -9.41
CA SER A 55 -3.94 -25.97 -9.36
C SER A 55 -4.96 -27.04 -9.79
N SER A 56 -6.21 -26.89 -9.36
CA SER A 56 -7.30 -27.82 -9.62
C SER A 56 -8.65 -27.16 -9.32
N ILE A 57 -9.74 -27.83 -9.68
CA ILE A 57 -11.11 -27.41 -9.36
C ILE A 57 -11.90 -28.56 -8.74
N TYR A 58 -12.93 -28.21 -7.98
CA TYR A 58 -14.02 -29.09 -7.61
C TYR A 58 -15.19 -28.90 -8.58
N THR A 59 -15.71 -30.01 -9.10
CA THR A 59 -16.98 -30.07 -9.84
C THR A 59 -18.02 -30.79 -9.00
N LYS A 60 -19.12 -30.09 -8.67
CA LYS A 60 -20.27 -30.67 -7.98
C LYS A 60 -21.26 -31.22 -9.00
N GLY A 61 -21.04 -32.48 -9.39
CA GLY A 61 -21.78 -33.13 -10.49
C GLY A 61 -23.31 -33.16 -10.35
N GLU A 62 -23.86 -33.22 -9.12
CA GLU A 62 -25.31 -33.18 -8.89
C GLU A 62 -25.98 -31.88 -9.34
N TYR A 63 -25.26 -30.75 -9.28
CA TYR A 63 -25.77 -29.42 -9.60
C TYR A 63 -25.11 -28.81 -10.84
N ASN A 64 -24.19 -29.53 -11.47
CA ASN A 64 -23.38 -29.05 -12.59
C ASN A 64 -22.68 -27.71 -12.30
N VAL A 65 -22.14 -27.57 -11.09
CA VAL A 65 -21.40 -26.38 -10.64
C VAL A 65 -19.91 -26.70 -10.60
N ASP A 66 -19.12 -25.87 -11.28
CA ASP A 66 -17.66 -25.89 -11.24
C ASP A 66 -17.16 -24.69 -10.43
N TYR A 67 -16.32 -24.95 -9.43
CA TYR A 67 -15.76 -23.92 -8.56
C TYR A 67 -14.43 -23.41 -9.13
N TYR A 68 -14.52 -22.66 -10.23
CA TYR A 68 -13.36 -22.11 -10.91
C TYR A 68 -12.70 -20.98 -10.10
N GLY A 69 -11.40 -20.81 -10.32
CA GLY A 69 -10.55 -19.82 -9.64
C GLY A 69 -11.03 -18.40 -9.79
N TRP A 70 -11.55 -18.04 -10.97
CA TRP A 70 -12.06 -16.70 -11.23
C TRP A 70 -13.27 -16.34 -10.38
N MET A 71 -13.98 -17.33 -9.84
CA MET A 71 -15.11 -17.09 -8.94
C MET A 71 -14.64 -16.54 -7.59
N ALA A 72 -13.39 -16.77 -7.19
CA ALA A 72 -12.85 -16.13 -5.99
C ALA A 72 -12.37 -14.68 -6.22
N PHE A 73 -12.67 -14.10 -7.39
CA PHE A 73 -12.31 -12.74 -7.78
C PHE A 73 -13.50 -12.01 -8.42
N ASN A 74 -14.73 -12.46 -8.17
CA ASN A 74 -15.94 -11.99 -8.86
C ASN A 74 -16.85 -11.12 -7.97
N ASN A 75 -16.37 -10.72 -6.78
CA ASN A 75 -17.11 -9.94 -5.79
C ASN A 75 -18.45 -10.57 -5.33
N LYS A 76 -18.52 -11.90 -5.24
CA LYS A 76 -19.71 -12.64 -4.80
C LYS A 76 -19.40 -13.60 -3.67
N ILE A 77 -20.14 -13.46 -2.58
CA ILE A 77 -20.09 -14.38 -1.44
C ILE A 77 -21.37 -15.20 -1.39
N ASP A 78 -21.35 -16.34 -2.06
CA ASP A 78 -22.52 -17.23 -2.16
C ASP A 78 -22.16 -18.69 -1.85
N LEU A 79 -23.19 -19.51 -1.62
CA LEU A 79 -23.03 -20.94 -1.28
C LEU A 79 -22.33 -21.75 -2.39
N TYR A 80 -22.56 -21.37 -3.64
CA TYR A 80 -22.07 -22.05 -4.84
C TYR A 80 -21.03 -21.21 -5.59
N ASP A 81 -20.35 -20.33 -4.86
CA ASP A 81 -19.37 -19.40 -5.41
C ASP A 81 -18.03 -19.50 -4.67
N GLY A 82 -16.96 -19.04 -5.32
CA GLY A 82 -15.58 -19.20 -4.90
C GLY A 82 -14.81 -20.33 -5.56
N TRP A 83 -13.54 -20.43 -5.19
CA TRP A 83 -12.60 -21.42 -5.71
C TRP A 83 -12.44 -22.58 -4.73
N PHE A 84 -12.54 -23.81 -5.25
CA PHE A 84 -12.35 -25.03 -4.48
C PHE A 84 -11.46 -26.01 -5.22
N VAL A 85 -10.52 -26.61 -4.51
CA VAL A 85 -9.67 -27.67 -5.07
C VAL A 85 -10.44 -28.98 -5.24
N GLN A 86 -9.90 -29.87 -6.06
CA GLN A 86 -10.43 -31.22 -6.23
C GLN A 86 -10.74 -31.90 -4.89
N ARG A 87 -11.91 -32.52 -4.80
CA ARG A 87 -12.39 -33.23 -3.60
C ARG A 87 -11.34 -34.22 -3.07
N GLY A 88 -11.10 -34.18 -1.77
CA GLY A 88 -10.09 -35.00 -1.09
C GLY A 88 -8.70 -34.36 -1.03
N SER A 89 -8.49 -33.20 -1.67
CA SER A 89 -7.28 -32.39 -1.48
C SER A 89 -7.47 -31.37 -0.36
N SER A 90 -6.44 -31.19 0.46
CA SER A 90 -6.33 -30.13 1.47
C SER A 90 -5.30 -29.05 1.10
N THR A 91 -4.74 -29.13 -0.11
CA THR A 91 -3.70 -28.22 -0.62
C THR A 91 -4.01 -27.78 -2.04
N GLY A 92 -3.47 -26.64 -2.45
CA GLY A 92 -3.59 -26.13 -3.81
C GLY A 92 -3.17 -24.67 -3.91
N TRP A 93 -3.14 -24.14 -5.13
CA TRP A 93 -2.78 -22.75 -5.36
C TRP A 93 -3.77 -22.08 -6.32
N LEU A 94 -3.98 -20.79 -6.10
CA LEU A 94 -4.75 -19.89 -6.96
C LEU A 94 -3.89 -18.66 -7.21
N SER A 95 -3.82 -18.25 -8.47
CA SER A 95 -2.96 -17.15 -8.92
C SER A 95 -3.73 -16.18 -9.79
N TYR A 96 -3.33 -14.92 -9.70
CA TYR A 96 -3.80 -13.84 -10.55
C TYR A 96 -2.60 -13.13 -11.18
N GLN A 97 -2.65 -12.96 -12.49
CA GLN A 97 -1.69 -12.19 -13.27
C GLN A 97 -2.29 -10.84 -13.65
N PHE A 98 -1.75 -9.76 -13.09
CA PHE A 98 -2.04 -8.40 -13.51
C PHE A 98 -1.44 -8.12 -14.89
N THR A 99 -2.08 -7.22 -15.64
CA THR A 99 -1.53 -6.74 -16.93
C THR A 99 -0.28 -5.88 -16.74
N GLU A 100 -0.17 -5.21 -15.58
CA GLU A 100 0.98 -4.39 -15.19
C GLU A 100 1.46 -4.78 -13.78
N PRO A 101 2.77 -4.78 -13.49
CA PRO A 101 3.29 -5.10 -12.16
C PRO A 101 2.71 -4.20 -11.06
N LYS A 102 2.25 -4.81 -9.97
CA LYS A 102 1.70 -4.14 -8.77
C LYS A 102 2.57 -4.40 -7.56
N GLN A 103 2.57 -3.52 -6.56
CA GLN A 103 3.24 -3.72 -5.26
C GLN A 103 2.22 -4.14 -4.20
N ILE A 104 1.76 -5.39 -4.24
CA ILE A 104 0.74 -5.84 -3.29
C ILE A 104 1.36 -5.92 -1.89
N GLU A 105 0.66 -5.35 -0.91
CA GLU A 105 1.05 -5.27 0.51
C GLU A 105 -0.11 -5.66 1.45
N LYS A 106 -1.29 -5.90 0.89
CA LYS A 106 -2.45 -6.44 1.59
C LYS A 106 -3.19 -7.40 0.67
N TYR A 107 -3.62 -8.53 1.22
CA TYR A 107 -4.63 -9.38 0.59
C TYR A 107 -5.73 -9.72 1.60
N THR A 108 -6.88 -10.09 1.08
CA THR A 108 -8.00 -10.59 1.89
C THR A 108 -8.32 -12.02 1.50
N ILE A 109 -8.93 -12.76 2.42
CA ILE A 109 -9.58 -14.03 2.12
C ILE A 109 -10.95 -13.97 2.80
N THR A 110 -12.00 -14.21 2.03
CA THR A 110 -13.37 -14.28 2.54
C THR A 110 -13.85 -15.72 2.51
N ALA A 111 -14.29 -16.23 3.66
CA ALA A 111 -14.96 -17.51 3.73
C ALA A 111 -16.24 -17.48 2.89
N ARG A 112 -16.51 -18.51 2.07
CA ARG A 112 -17.77 -18.56 1.32
C ARG A 112 -18.99 -18.58 2.24
N SER A 113 -20.14 -18.21 1.70
CA SER A 113 -21.41 -18.34 2.43
C SER A 113 -21.73 -19.81 2.68
N TYR A 114 -22.15 -20.12 3.91
CA TYR A 114 -22.65 -21.44 4.28
C TYR A 114 -23.64 -21.33 5.44
N ARG A 115 -24.62 -22.23 5.47
CA ARG A 115 -25.70 -22.22 6.48
C ARG A 115 -25.31 -22.81 7.84
N ASN A 116 -24.08 -23.31 7.98
CA ASN A 116 -23.64 -24.06 9.15
C ASN A 116 -22.14 -23.76 9.44
N ASP A 117 -21.78 -23.66 10.72
CA ASP A 117 -20.44 -23.34 11.20
C ASP A 117 -19.50 -24.57 11.28
N VAL A 118 -20.01 -25.77 10.99
CA VAL A 118 -19.26 -27.03 11.10
C VAL A 118 -18.34 -27.31 9.90
N ILE A 119 -18.39 -26.51 8.83
CA ILE A 119 -17.52 -26.71 7.67
C ILE A 119 -16.07 -26.30 8.00
N LYS A 120 -15.11 -27.08 7.49
CA LYS A 120 -13.68 -26.90 7.81
C LYS A 120 -12.79 -26.86 6.57
N GLU A 121 -13.34 -26.32 5.49
CA GLU A 121 -12.71 -26.27 4.17
C GLU A 121 -11.81 -25.04 3.95
N TRP A 122 -11.86 -24.07 4.85
CA TRP A 122 -11.07 -22.85 4.69
C TRP A 122 -9.57 -23.07 4.91
N PRO A 123 -8.72 -22.21 4.32
CA PRO A 123 -7.27 -22.28 4.46
C PRO A 123 -6.84 -22.20 5.93
N LYS A 124 -5.86 -23.03 6.31
CA LYS A 124 -5.24 -23.04 7.64
C LYS A 124 -3.79 -22.56 7.59
N ASP A 125 -3.04 -23.09 6.64
CA ASP A 125 -1.62 -22.79 6.42
C ASP A 125 -1.40 -22.44 4.95
N TRP A 126 -0.74 -21.32 4.67
CA TRP A 126 -0.42 -20.90 3.30
C TRP A 126 0.75 -19.93 3.24
N THR A 127 1.31 -19.81 2.05
CA THR A 127 2.17 -18.70 1.65
C THR A 127 1.44 -17.82 0.64
N PHE A 128 1.67 -16.51 0.71
CA PHE A 128 1.31 -15.57 -0.35
C PHE A 128 2.60 -15.16 -1.05
N GLU A 129 2.61 -15.26 -2.37
CA GLU A 129 3.84 -15.27 -3.15
C GLU A 129 3.73 -14.40 -4.40
N GLY A 130 4.83 -13.73 -4.75
CA GLY A 130 5.00 -13.02 -6.03
C GLY A 130 6.02 -13.75 -6.90
N TYR A 131 5.78 -13.84 -8.20
CA TYR A 131 6.72 -14.49 -9.12
C TYR A 131 7.78 -13.52 -9.62
N ASP A 132 9.04 -13.75 -9.27
CA ASP A 132 10.18 -13.00 -9.78
C ASP A 132 10.62 -13.57 -11.14
N GLN A 133 10.41 -12.78 -12.20
CA GLN A 133 10.74 -13.19 -13.55
C GLN A 133 12.24 -13.31 -13.80
N ASN A 134 13.08 -12.53 -13.09
CA ASN A 134 14.53 -12.56 -13.26
C ASN A 134 15.13 -13.81 -12.61
N LEU A 135 14.58 -14.21 -11.48
CA LEU A 135 14.99 -15.43 -10.77
C LEU A 135 14.28 -16.68 -11.28
N SER A 136 13.16 -16.53 -11.98
CA SER A 136 12.25 -17.61 -12.37
C SER A 136 11.74 -18.42 -11.16
N GLU A 137 11.47 -17.72 -10.07
CA GLU A 137 11.10 -18.32 -8.78
C GLU A 137 9.94 -17.58 -8.13
N TRP A 138 9.20 -18.29 -7.29
CA TRP A 138 8.20 -17.69 -6.41
C TRP A 138 8.87 -17.18 -5.12
N ILE A 139 8.68 -15.90 -4.86
CA ILE A 139 9.17 -15.24 -3.64
C ILE A 139 8.05 -15.23 -2.62
N ILE A 140 8.32 -15.77 -1.44
CA ILE A 140 7.37 -15.74 -0.31
C ILE A 140 7.32 -14.30 0.23
N LEU A 141 6.15 -13.68 0.11
CA LEU A 141 5.89 -12.32 0.59
C LEU A 141 5.21 -12.34 1.97
N ASP A 142 4.38 -13.34 2.22
CA ASP A 142 3.73 -13.59 3.50
C ASP A 142 3.60 -15.09 3.77
N LYS A 143 3.55 -15.47 5.06
CA LYS A 143 3.35 -16.84 5.50
C LYS A 143 2.42 -16.87 6.71
N ARG A 144 1.32 -17.62 6.59
CA ARG A 144 0.33 -17.82 7.67
C ARG A 144 0.25 -19.28 8.04
N VAL A 145 0.10 -19.55 9.33
CA VAL A 145 0.03 -20.89 9.91
C VAL A 145 -0.99 -20.88 11.03
N GLY A 146 -1.84 -21.91 11.10
CA GLY A 146 -2.74 -22.17 12.22
C GLY A 146 -4.01 -21.32 12.24
N ILE A 147 -4.44 -20.76 11.11
CA ILE A 147 -5.67 -19.96 11.04
C ILE A 147 -6.89 -20.89 10.98
N THR A 148 -7.58 -21.03 12.12
CA THR A 148 -8.62 -22.06 12.33
C THR A 148 -9.99 -21.47 12.69
N ASP A 149 -10.04 -20.20 13.03
CA ASP A 149 -11.18 -19.48 13.59
C ASP A 149 -12.02 -18.78 12.51
N TRP A 150 -12.34 -19.49 11.44
CA TRP A 150 -13.18 -18.98 10.36
C TRP A 150 -14.66 -19.07 10.70
N SER A 151 -15.41 -18.02 10.36
CA SER A 151 -16.87 -18.05 10.29
C SER A 151 -17.34 -17.91 8.83
N PRO A 152 -18.53 -18.42 8.46
CA PRO A 152 -19.11 -18.18 7.15
C PRO A 152 -19.17 -16.68 6.83
N GLU A 153 -18.82 -16.30 5.59
CA GLU A 153 -18.81 -14.91 5.11
C GLU A 153 -17.81 -13.99 5.81
N GLU A 154 -16.97 -14.52 6.71
CA GLU A 154 -15.93 -13.75 7.37
C GLU A 154 -14.83 -13.38 6.38
N LYS A 155 -14.57 -12.07 6.26
CA LYS A 155 -13.40 -11.53 5.58
C LYS A 155 -12.27 -11.35 6.58
N LYS A 156 -11.15 -12.03 6.36
CA LYS A 156 -9.89 -11.80 7.09
C LYS A 156 -8.91 -11.04 6.20
N GLU A 157 -8.23 -10.08 6.79
CA GLU A 157 -7.25 -9.23 6.10
C GLU A 157 -5.83 -9.55 6.56
N PHE A 158 -4.89 -9.55 5.63
CA PHE A 158 -3.50 -9.87 5.89
C PHE A 158 -2.60 -8.84 5.24
N THR A 159 -1.91 -8.05 6.06
CA THR A 159 -0.93 -7.06 5.63
C THR A 159 0.48 -7.61 5.79
N PHE A 160 1.38 -7.22 4.90
CA PHE A 160 2.78 -7.62 4.89
C PHE A 160 3.63 -6.52 4.25
N ALA A 161 4.93 -6.48 4.55
CA ALA A 161 5.85 -5.55 3.94
C ALA A 161 6.35 -6.11 2.60
N ASN A 162 6.28 -5.31 1.54
CA ASN A 162 6.82 -5.65 0.23
C ASN A 162 7.33 -4.40 -0.48
N SER A 163 8.53 -4.46 -1.03
CA SER A 163 9.16 -3.37 -1.78
C SER A 163 9.28 -3.64 -3.28
N ASN A 164 8.79 -4.79 -3.74
CA ASN A 164 8.94 -5.25 -5.12
C ASN A 164 7.58 -5.28 -5.82
N LYS A 165 7.58 -4.93 -7.11
CA LYS A 165 6.41 -5.07 -7.98
C LYS A 165 6.46 -6.39 -8.73
N TYR A 166 5.37 -7.14 -8.71
CA TYR A 166 5.21 -8.39 -9.46
C TYR A 166 3.97 -8.29 -10.34
N SER A 167 3.99 -8.92 -11.51
CA SER A 167 2.79 -9.05 -12.35
C SER A 167 1.99 -10.31 -12.02
N LEU A 168 2.59 -11.31 -11.37
CA LEU A 168 1.95 -12.57 -11.05
C LEU A 168 2.06 -12.86 -9.55
N TYR A 169 0.90 -13.02 -8.92
CA TYR A 169 0.76 -13.35 -7.51
C TYR A 169 0.01 -14.67 -7.34
N ARG A 170 0.28 -15.39 -6.25
CA ARG A 170 -0.53 -16.55 -5.86
C ARG A 170 -0.67 -16.68 -4.36
N ILE A 171 -1.77 -17.28 -3.94
CA ILE A 171 -1.86 -17.97 -2.66
C ILE A 171 -1.54 -19.45 -2.89
N ASN A 172 -0.68 -20.01 -2.03
CA ASN A 172 -0.30 -21.41 -2.05
C ASN A 172 -0.66 -22.06 -0.71
N ILE A 173 -1.79 -22.75 -0.69
CA ILE A 173 -2.39 -23.36 0.49
C ILE A 173 -1.75 -24.73 0.72
N THR A 174 -1.17 -24.87 1.91
CA THR A 174 -0.43 -26.06 2.35
C THR A 174 -1.20 -26.89 3.38
N ALA A 175 -2.27 -26.34 3.97
CA ALA A 175 -3.23 -27.10 4.76
C ALA A 175 -4.59 -26.39 4.87
N SER A 176 -5.66 -27.17 5.08
CA SER A 176 -7.00 -26.71 5.49
C SER A 176 -7.34 -27.15 6.92
N ASN A 177 -8.51 -26.75 7.41
CA ASN A 177 -9.02 -27.07 8.76
C ASN A 177 -9.58 -28.51 8.91
N ASP A 178 -9.11 -29.46 8.10
CA ASP A 178 -9.53 -30.88 8.08
C ASP A 178 -10.87 -31.16 7.36
N GLY A 179 -11.30 -30.25 6.49
CA GLY A 179 -12.40 -30.49 5.55
C GLY A 179 -12.03 -31.47 4.42
N ILE A 180 -13.04 -32.14 3.84
CA ILE A 180 -12.88 -32.98 2.63
C ILE A 180 -12.78 -32.14 1.34
N TYR A 181 -13.04 -30.85 1.46
CA TYR A 181 -12.86 -29.81 0.45
C TYR A 181 -11.86 -28.80 1.01
N MET A 182 -11.20 -28.06 0.12
CA MET A 182 -10.46 -26.87 0.49
C MET A 182 -10.77 -25.75 -0.49
N GLY A 183 -11.05 -24.55 0.01
CA GLY A 183 -11.40 -23.41 -0.82
C GLY A 183 -11.83 -22.19 -0.01
N PHE A 184 -12.15 -21.12 -0.71
CA PHE A 184 -12.65 -19.88 -0.13
C PHE A 184 -13.55 -19.14 -1.13
N GLY A 185 -14.34 -18.20 -0.60
CA GLY A 185 -15.34 -17.46 -1.37
C GLY A 185 -14.73 -16.36 -2.22
N GLU A 186 -13.87 -15.53 -1.64
CA GLU A 186 -13.28 -14.37 -2.33
C GLU A 186 -11.86 -14.10 -1.86
N MET A 187 -11.05 -13.50 -2.72
CA MET A 187 -9.74 -12.95 -2.42
C MET A 187 -9.55 -11.64 -3.16
N GLU A 188 -9.07 -10.63 -2.46
CA GLU A 188 -8.80 -9.32 -3.03
C GLU A 188 -7.30 -8.99 -2.80
N MET A 189 -6.72 -8.10 -3.61
CA MET A 189 -5.32 -7.64 -3.44
C MET A 189 -5.22 -6.11 -3.51
N MET A 190 -4.54 -5.48 -2.53
CA MET A 190 -4.38 -4.02 -2.47
C MET A 190 -2.91 -3.59 -2.38
N GLU A 191 -2.64 -2.41 -2.91
CA GLU A 191 -1.41 -1.65 -2.67
C GLU A 191 -1.57 -0.82 -1.39
N LYS A 192 -0.46 -0.61 -0.67
CA LYS A 192 -0.44 0.36 0.41
C LYS A 192 -0.51 1.76 -0.19
N LYS A 193 -1.47 2.57 0.25
CA LYS A 193 -1.48 4.00 -0.04
C LYS A 193 -0.30 4.61 0.71
N THR A 194 0.68 5.10 -0.03
CA THR A 194 1.61 6.06 0.55
C THR A 194 0.81 7.31 0.88
N ASN A 195 0.95 7.86 2.08
CA ASN A 195 0.41 9.19 2.43
C ASN A 195 1.23 10.29 1.72
N ASP A 196 1.56 10.06 0.45
CA ASP A 196 2.18 11.02 -0.44
C ASP A 196 1.04 11.86 -1.03
N PRO A 197 1.13 13.20 -1.01
CA PRO A 197 0.12 14.04 -1.63
C PRO A 197 0.15 13.79 -3.15
N ASP A 198 -0.84 13.04 -3.64
CA ASP A 198 -1.26 12.85 -5.04
C ASP A 198 -0.13 12.53 -6.06
N PRO A 199 0.01 11.27 -6.52
CA PRO A 199 1.04 10.88 -7.47
C PRO A 199 0.56 11.13 -8.91
N ASP A 200 0.58 12.39 -9.32
CA ASP A 200 0.95 12.84 -10.67
C ASP A 200 0.38 14.25 -10.89
N PRO A 201 1.18 15.32 -10.75
CA PRO A 201 0.89 16.54 -11.47
C PRO A 201 1.01 16.22 -12.96
N LYS A 202 -0.12 15.94 -13.62
CA LYS A 202 -0.18 15.81 -15.08
C LYS A 202 0.42 17.07 -15.73
N PRO A 203 1.54 16.99 -16.46
CA PRO A 203 2.17 18.15 -17.04
C PRO A 203 1.99 18.14 -18.55
N GLU A 204 0.96 18.82 -19.03
CA GLU A 204 1.08 19.44 -20.35
C GLU A 204 0.97 20.94 -20.08
N PRO A 205 2.06 21.61 -19.65
CA PRO A 205 2.02 23.05 -19.50
C PRO A 205 1.71 23.69 -20.85
N THR A 206 0.62 24.47 -20.91
CA THR A 206 0.10 25.05 -22.16
C THR A 206 0.46 26.53 -22.32
N GLY A 207 0.92 27.20 -21.26
CA GLY A 207 1.41 28.58 -21.26
C GLY A 207 2.89 28.73 -21.62
N ASP A 208 3.34 29.98 -21.86
CA ASP A 208 4.74 30.27 -22.20
C ASP A 208 5.68 30.26 -20.97
N ASN A 209 5.17 30.66 -19.80
CA ASN A 209 5.92 30.74 -18.55
C ASN A 209 5.08 30.19 -17.38
N ALA A 210 5.75 29.72 -16.34
CA ALA A 210 5.14 29.25 -15.11
C ALA A 210 6.00 29.56 -13.88
N LEU A 211 5.34 29.68 -12.73
CA LEU A 211 5.98 29.72 -11.42
C LEU A 211 5.88 28.32 -10.79
N LEU A 212 7.02 27.67 -10.60
CA LEU A 212 7.14 26.42 -9.86
C LEU A 212 7.48 26.73 -8.39
N VAL A 213 6.61 26.32 -7.48
CA VAL A 213 6.82 26.42 -6.03
C VAL A 213 7.04 25.02 -5.47
N ILE A 214 8.21 24.77 -4.90
CA ILE A 214 8.57 23.49 -4.28
C ILE A 214 8.56 23.66 -2.77
N LYS A 215 7.71 22.88 -2.10
CA LYS A 215 7.68 22.78 -0.64
C LYS A 215 8.53 21.61 -0.19
N MET A 216 9.56 21.89 0.58
CA MET A 216 10.48 20.88 1.12
C MET A 216 9.92 20.30 2.43
N ILE A 217 10.33 19.08 2.79
CA ILE A 217 9.96 18.44 4.06
C ILE A 217 10.37 19.25 5.30
N SER A 218 11.35 20.16 5.15
CA SER A 218 11.77 21.08 6.21
C SER A 218 10.79 22.25 6.42
N GLY A 219 9.75 22.36 5.59
CA GLY A 219 8.88 23.54 5.49
C GLY A 219 9.50 24.72 4.74
N LEU A 220 10.69 24.54 4.13
CA LEU A 220 11.29 25.57 3.27
C LEU A 220 10.57 25.55 1.92
N GLU A 221 10.18 26.72 1.43
CA GLU A 221 9.64 26.89 0.09
C GLU A 221 10.73 27.45 -0.85
N LYS A 222 10.80 26.91 -2.06
CA LYS A 222 11.66 27.38 -3.14
C LYS A 222 10.80 27.71 -4.35
N GLU A 223 11.01 28.90 -4.91
CA GLU A 223 10.26 29.39 -6.07
C GLU A 223 11.19 29.53 -7.28
N PHE A 224 10.68 29.15 -8.45
CA PHE A 224 11.38 29.20 -9.73
C PHE A 224 10.43 29.70 -10.83
N GLU A 225 10.79 30.80 -11.49
CA GLU A 225 10.18 31.17 -12.76
C GLU A 225 10.82 30.33 -13.86
N LEU A 226 10.01 29.59 -14.62
CA LEU A 226 10.44 28.61 -15.61
C LEU A 226 9.62 28.75 -16.89
N THR A 227 10.21 28.33 -18.01
CA THR A 227 9.45 28.06 -19.24
C THR A 227 8.66 26.75 -19.12
N ALA A 228 7.64 26.57 -19.97
CA ALA A 228 6.90 25.31 -20.02
C ALA A 228 7.81 24.08 -20.26
N SER A 229 8.86 24.22 -21.08
CA SER A 229 9.82 23.14 -21.31
C SER A 229 10.60 22.79 -20.04
N GLU A 230 11.01 23.77 -19.25
CA GLU A 230 11.77 23.54 -18.02
C GLU A 230 10.88 22.97 -16.90
N VAL A 231 9.61 23.39 -16.83
CA VAL A 231 8.62 22.74 -15.95
C VAL A 231 8.46 21.29 -16.35
N LYS A 232 8.29 21.01 -17.65
CA LYS A 232 8.17 19.64 -18.15
C LYS A 232 9.41 18.81 -17.79
N ASP A 233 10.61 19.35 -17.98
CA ASP A 233 11.86 18.67 -17.63
C ASP A 233 11.95 18.36 -16.12
N PHE A 234 11.47 19.27 -15.26
CA PHE A 234 11.40 19.04 -13.82
C PHE A 234 10.42 17.92 -13.48
N ILE A 235 9.22 17.92 -14.07
CA ILE A 235 8.19 16.93 -13.76
C ILE A 235 8.58 15.56 -14.32
N ASP A 236 9.14 15.49 -15.53
CA ASP A 236 9.71 14.26 -16.09
C ASP A 236 10.80 13.67 -15.19
N TRP A 237 11.67 14.52 -14.63
CA TRP A 237 12.66 14.09 -13.65
C TRP A 237 12.02 13.57 -12.36
N TYR A 238 11.05 14.30 -11.81
CA TYR A 238 10.38 13.95 -10.56
C TYR A 238 9.68 12.59 -10.70
N ASN A 239 8.90 12.43 -11.77
CA ASN A 239 8.17 11.19 -12.07
C ASN A 239 9.12 10.05 -12.39
N GLY A 240 10.17 10.31 -13.17
CA GLY A 240 11.23 9.33 -13.41
C GLY A 240 11.87 8.85 -12.12
N ARG A 241 12.08 9.74 -11.14
CA ARG A 241 12.63 9.38 -9.83
C ARG A 241 11.64 8.65 -8.93
N ALA A 242 10.36 9.05 -8.94
CA ALA A 242 9.28 8.35 -8.25
C ALA A 242 9.12 6.90 -8.75
N ASP A 243 9.35 6.68 -10.04
CA ASP A 243 9.38 5.34 -10.66
C ASP A 243 10.66 4.54 -10.34
N GLY A 244 11.54 5.04 -9.47
CA GLY A 244 12.81 4.41 -9.11
C GLY A 244 13.92 4.56 -10.15
N ARG A 245 13.73 5.40 -11.19
CA ARG A 245 14.73 5.71 -12.22
C ARG A 245 15.39 7.06 -11.92
N GLY A 246 16.26 7.55 -12.81
CA GLY A 246 16.78 8.92 -12.72
C GLY A 246 17.69 9.23 -11.52
N LYS A 247 18.05 10.52 -11.38
CA LYS A 247 18.96 11.01 -10.33
C LYS A 247 18.18 11.46 -9.11
N GLU A 248 18.77 11.36 -7.92
CA GLU A 248 18.21 11.88 -6.66
C GLU A 248 18.07 13.41 -6.64
N THR A 249 18.80 14.12 -7.50
CA THR A 249 18.85 15.58 -7.49
C THR A 249 18.51 16.17 -8.85
N TYR A 250 17.67 17.22 -8.86
CA TYR A 250 17.45 18.12 -9.98
C TYR A 250 18.23 19.42 -9.82
N MET A 251 18.64 20.01 -10.93
CA MET A 251 19.41 21.25 -10.97
C MET A 251 18.62 22.30 -11.72
N PHE A 252 18.37 23.43 -11.09
CA PHE A 252 17.83 24.64 -11.71
C PHE A 252 18.97 25.62 -11.99
N ASP A 253 19.05 26.13 -13.21
CA ASP A 253 19.90 27.27 -13.53
C ASP A 253 19.19 28.56 -13.12
N LYS A 254 19.81 29.36 -12.24
CA LYS A 254 19.28 30.66 -11.83
C LYS A 254 19.90 31.74 -12.69
N ASP A 255 19.09 32.34 -13.56
CA ASP A 255 19.49 33.40 -14.46
C ASP A 255 19.51 34.80 -13.80
N PHE A 256 18.74 34.97 -12.72
CA PHE A 256 18.61 36.20 -11.94
C PHE A 256 19.53 36.27 -10.70
N ASN A 257 19.78 37.50 -10.21
CA ASN A 257 20.60 37.79 -9.01
C ASN A 257 22.01 37.14 -9.03
N LYS A 258 22.63 37.04 -10.21
CA LYS A 258 23.97 36.43 -10.39
C LYS A 258 25.12 37.22 -9.75
N GLY A 259 24.97 38.54 -9.56
CA GLY A 259 26.06 39.37 -9.03
C GLY A 259 27.37 39.17 -9.82
N PRO A 260 28.53 39.00 -9.15
CA PRO A 260 29.82 38.78 -9.82
C PRO A 260 30.06 37.32 -10.28
N PHE A 261 29.10 36.42 -10.08
CA PHE A 261 29.28 34.99 -10.35
C PHE A 261 28.98 34.64 -11.82
N THR A 262 29.77 33.73 -12.39
CA THR A 262 29.61 33.27 -13.79
C THR A 262 28.43 32.32 -13.98
N SER A 263 28.03 31.61 -12.93
CA SER A 263 26.84 30.77 -12.91
C SER A 263 26.28 30.68 -11.50
N ARG A 264 24.98 30.45 -11.39
CA ARG A 264 24.30 30.19 -10.12
C ARG A 264 23.33 29.05 -10.34
N LYS A 265 23.48 27.99 -9.56
CA LYS A 265 22.70 26.76 -9.67
C LYS A 265 22.03 26.50 -8.34
N ASP A 266 20.79 26.06 -8.39
CA ASP A 266 20.07 25.57 -7.22
C ASP A 266 19.77 24.08 -7.40
N TYR A 267 19.96 23.31 -6.33
CA TYR A 267 19.75 21.87 -6.35
C TYR A 267 18.60 21.51 -5.42
N VAL A 268 17.76 20.59 -5.87
CA VAL A 268 16.65 20.04 -5.10
C VAL A 268 16.79 18.53 -5.09
N SER A 269 16.64 17.92 -3.91
CA SER A 269 16.69 16.46 -3.75
C SER A 269 15.28 15.90 -3.69
N PHE A 270 15.01 14.86 -4.48
CA PHE A 270 13.70 14.20 -4.57
C PHE A 270 13.18 13.78 -3.19
N SER A 271 13.99 13.08 -2.39
CA SER A 271 13.63 12.62 -1.04
C SER A 271 13.39 13.73 -0.01
N LYS A 272 13.55 15.00 -0.40
CA LYS A 272 13.35 16.18 0.44
C LYS A 272 12.21 17.06 -0.05
N ILE A 273 11.59 16.75 -1.18
CA ILE A 273 10.37 17.40 -1.65
C ILE A 273 9.20 16.81 -0.85
N GLN A 274 8.35 17.68 -0.31
CA GLN A 274 7.07 17.31 0.30
C GLN A 274 5.94 17.45 -0.73
N SER A 275 5.94 18.53 -1.51
CA SER A 275 4.98 18.79 -2.58
C SER A 275 5.51 19.87 -3.51
N PHE A 276 4.87 20.07 -4.66
CA PHE A 276 5.10 21.24 -5.50
C PHE A 276 3.82 21.72 -6.19
N GLU A 277 3.82 22.98 -6.61
CA GLU A 277 2.72 23.65 -7.30
C GLU A 277 3.27 24.33 -8.56
N VAL A 278 2.52 24.26 -9.66
CA VAL A 278 2.84 24.93 -10.93
C VAL A 278 1.73 25.93 -11.23
N MET A 279 2.08 27.21 -11.33
CA MET A 279 1.17 28.29 -11.71
C MET A 279 1.56 28.82 -13.08
N GLU A 280 0.79 28.47 -14.12
CA GLU A 280 0.99 28.96 -15.49
C GLU A 280 0.45 30.39 -15.66
N TYR A 281 1.15 31.21 -16.45
CA TYR A 281 0.71 32.54 -16.82
C TYR A 281 1.17 32.93 -18.23
N THR A 282 0.31 33.65 -18.93
CA THR A 282 0.67 34.39 -20.16
C THR A 282 0.96 35.83 -19.76
N LYS A 283 2.13 36.35 -20.14
CA LYS A 283 2.48 37.78 -19.91
C LYS A 283 1.56 38.73 -20.67
#